data_AF-A0A3T0EAT9-F1
#
_entry.id   AF-A0A3T0EAT9-F1
#
_cell.length_a   1.000
_cell.length_b   1.000
_cell.length_c   1.000
_cell.angle_alpha   90.00
_cell.angle_beta   90.00
_cell.angle_gamma   90.00
#
_symmetry.space_group_name_H-M   'P 1'
#
loop_
_entity.id
_entity.type
_entity.pdbx_description
1 polymer ?
#
loop_
_entity_poly.entity_id
_entity_poly.type
_entity_poly.pdbx_seq_one_letter_code
_entity_poly.pdbx_strand_id
1 'polypeptide(L)'
;MRKGESVARGSKYSLRRIEARARRVRTLREAGLGRRVLWRSWQLAASSVRPAVFVLLVSLAGFWVFDGLRHLNPTADATTRAGRVNDAFVSLAPDAAAASSLWSRELEVAMQPRAGLPPDNALAASLLAAFEPIAGRERFSSMLWAELHARPPREAEAVLRALPVWVRTRELETAWASRAPQPDTQIASVMAPAAVRARLDRASRLYDALELSQAAFFAGHEEGALNLALLPGLSSGTGEMWLASDGAVLLDDCSGAQALACALARIGRDTGAGQGARILRAALLTGHAGEAFAASLQSAEGDTLQAVASELGAVARYTSNIDAIRLTALLETPQDAARLRRLSLEAGPRTLALAHFHGRDALALDRGEQAGSRITAEAWERFVLAGVFAALAFGIVLAALVSAFSVRVTGRAGLGQRIDIAMRELLLGRKT
;
A
#
# COMPACT_ATOMS: atom_id res chain seq x y z
N MET A 1 4.03 62.50 -33.30
CA MET A 1 3.95 63.68 -32.40
C MET A 1 2.49 63.91 -32.01
N ARG A 2 2.23 64.04 -30.70
CA ARG A 2 1.03 64.57 -30.01
C ARG A 2 -0.37 64.04 -30.38
N LYS A 3 -0.89 63.18 -29.50
CA LYS A 3 -2.27 63.24 -28.98
C LYS A 3 -2.38 62.35 -27.74
N GLY A 4 -2.79 62.90 -26.59
CA GLY A 4 -3.14 62.08 -25.43
C GLY A 4 -3.01 62.66 -24.01
N GLU A 5 -2.91 63.97 -23.80
CA GLU A 5 -2.97 64.57 -22.45
C GLU A 5 -4.29 65.32 -22.23
N SER A 6 -5.35 64.62 -21.81
CA SER A 6 -6.59 65.30 -21.36
C SER A 6 -7.48 64.53 -20.39
N VAL A 7 -6.94 63.77 -19.42
CA VAL A 7 -7.80 63.02 -18.46
C VAL A 7 -7.48 63.24 -16.96
N ALA A 8 -6.52 64.09 -16.58
CA ALA A 8 -6.09 64.19 -15.17
C ALA A 8 -6.71 65.30 -14.29
N ARG A 9 -7.74 66.05 -14.74
CA ARG A 9 -8.34 67.14 -13.91
C ARG A 9 -9.63 66.79 -13.14
N GLY A 10 -10.22 65.61 -13.34
CA GLY A 10 -11.46 65.21 -12.66
C GLY A 10 -11.31 64.70 -11.21
N SER A 11 -10.09 64.46 -10.71
CA SER A 11 -9.89 63.66 -9.49
C SER A 11 -9.88 64.44 -8.16
N LYS A 12 -9.42 65.69 -8.15
CA LYS A 12 -9.25 66.47 -6.89
C LYS A 12 -10.58 66.88 -6.23
N TYR A 13 -11.71 66.78 -6.94
CA TYR A 13 -13.02 67.18 -6.42
C TYR A 13 -13.70 66.16 -5.48
N SER A 14 -13.25 64.89 -5.43
CA SER A 14 -13.94 63.88 -4.63
C SER A 14 -13.62 63.96 -3.13
N LEU A 15 -12.37 64.20 -2.74
CA LEU A 15 -11.97 64.26 -1.32
C LEU A 15 -12.58 65.45 -0.60
N ARG A 16 -12.45 66.65 -1.18
CA ARG A 16 -13.00 67.87 -0.58
C ARG A 16 -14.52 67.80 -0.43
N ARG A 17 -15.24 67.18 -1.38
CA ARG A 17 -16.68 66.93 -1.24
C ARG A 17 -16.99 65.95 -0.11
N ILE A 18 -16.18 64.91 0.05
CA ILE A 18 -16.36 63.90 1.09
C ILE A 18 -16.05 64.48 2.47
N GLU A 19 -14.98 65.25 2.63
CA GLU A 19 -14.68 65.99 3.86
C GLU A 19 -15.77 67.02 4.18
N ALA A 20 -16.25 67.76 3.16
CA ALA A 20 -17.35 68.70 3.34
C ALA A 20 -18.66 68.00 3.71
N ARG A 21 -18.90 66.76 3.25
CA ARG A 21 -20.03 65.93 3.70
C ARG A 21 -19.83 65.45 5.13
N ALA A 22 -18.63 64.97 5.46
CA ALA A 22 -18.30 64.48 6.80
C ALA A 22 -18.46 65.57 7.88
N ARG A 23 -18.14 66.84 7.56
CA ARG A 23 -18.36 67.98 8.47
C ARG A 23 -19.85 68.28 8.76
N ARG A 24 -20.76 67.86 7.88
CA ARG A 24 -22.22 68.03 8.07
C ARG A 24 -22.85 66.91 8.89
N VAL A 25 -22.10 65.89 9.28
CA VAL A 25 -22.61 64.78 10.11
C VAL A 25 -22.41 65.14 11.58
N ARG A 26 -23.41 64.85 12.43
CA ARG A 26 -23.31 65.09 13.88
C ARG A 26 -22.13 64.32 14.47
N THR A 27 -21.39 64.94 15.37
CA THR A 27 -20.31 64.24 16.08
C THR A 27 -20.90 63.26 17.10
N LEU A 28 -20.14 62.23 17.48
CA LEU A 28 -20.57 61.23 18.47
C LEU A 28 -21.03 61.86 19.80
N ARG A 29 -20.49 63.03 20.17
CA ARG A 29 -20.87 63.78 21.38
C ARG A 29 -22.23 64.50 21.22
N GLU A 30 -22.55 64.94 20.02
CA GLU A 30 -23.80 65.65 19.69
C GLU A 30 -24.99 64.70 19.42
N ALA A 31 -24.71 63.42 19.18
CA ALA A 31 -25.75 62.41 19.00
C ALA A 31 -26.29 61.93 20.37
N GLY A 32 -27.61 61.72 20.46
CA GLY A 32 -28.25 61.11 21.63
C GLY A 32 -27.79 59.67 21.88
N LEU A 33 -27.93 59.20 23.12
CA LEU A 33 -27.43 57.89 23.60
C LEU A 33 -27.79 56.72 22.68
N GLY A 34 -29.05 56.63 22.23
CA GLY A 34 -29.51 55.56 21.32
C GLY A 34 -28.76 55.52 19.98
N ARG A 35 -28.47 56.67 19.37
CA ARG A 35 -27.71 56.75 18.11
C ARG A 35 -26.24 56.37 18.30
N ARG A 36 -25.66 56.64 19.47
CA ARG A 36 -24.28 56.23 19.80
C ARG A 36 -24.17 54.72 19.91
N VAL A 37 -25.15 54.07 20.55
CA VAL A 37 -25.20 52.61 20.67
C VAL A 37 -25.31 51.97 19.29
N LEU A 38 -26.25 52.42 18.46
CA LEU A 38 -26.40 51.95 17.07
C LEU A 38 -25.11 52.11 16.25
N TRP A 39 -24.42 53.25 16.36
CA TRP A 39 -23.14 53.47 15.68
C TRP A 39 -22.03 52.53 16.16
N ARG A 40 -21.91 52.31 17.48
CA ARG A 40 -20.94 51.35 18.05
C ARG A 40 -21.24 49.92 17.62
N SER A 41 -22.51 49.51 17.62
CA SER A 41 -22.93 48.18 17.14
C SER A 41 -22.60 47.99 15.66
N TRP A 42 -22.82 49.01 14.83
CA TRP A 42 -22.41 48.98 13.42
C TRP A 42 -20.89 48.85 13.27
N GLN A 43 -20.10 49.64 14.00
CA GLN A 43 -18.64 49.54 13.93
C GLN A 43 -18.14 48.17 14.38
N LEU A 44 -18.69 47.63 15.47
CA LEU A 44 -18.33 46.31 15.98
C LEU A 44 -18.68 45.21 14.97
N ALA A 45 -19.86 45.29 14.34
CA ALA A 45 -20.27 44.37 13.30
C ALA A 45 -19.35 44.48 12.07
N ALA A 46 -19.11 45.69 11.57
CA ALA A 46 -18.27 45.93 10.40
C ALA A 46 -16.80 45.51 10.62
N SER A 47 -16.26 45.71 11.83
CA SER A 47 -14.89 45.31 12.17
C SER A 47 -14.74 43.80 12.34
N SER A 48 -15.79 43.11 12.82
CA SER A 48 -15.74 41.67 13.12
C SER A 48 -16.11 40.78 11.93
N VAL A 49 -16.93 41.28 11.00
CA VAL A 49 -17.37 40.50 9.83
C VAL A 49 -16.19 40.10 8.92
N ARG A 50 -15.24 41.01 8.66
CA ARG A 50 -14.11 40.70 7.76
C ARG A 50 -13.16 39.63 8.34
N PRO A 51 -12.67 39.73 9.59
CA PRO A 51 -11.89 38.67 10.23
C PRO A 51 -12.67 37.36 10.30
N ALA A 52 -13.97 37.40 10.64
CA ALA A 52 -14.80 36.20 10.74
C ALA A 52 -14.92 35.48 9.39
N VAL A 53 -15.18 36.22 8.30
CA VAL A 53 -15.25 35.64 6.94
C VAL A 53 -13.89 35.09 6.52
N PHE A 54 -12.79 35.78 6.83
CA PHE A 54 -11.45 35.28 6.52
C PHE A 54 -11.15 33.95 7.25
N VAL A 55 -11.40 33.91 8.57
CA VAL A 55 -11.21 32.69 9.37
C VAL A 55 -12.08 31.56 8.83
N LEU A 56 -13.35 31.82 8.52
CA LEU A 56 -14.25 30.83 7.93
C LEU A 56 -13.71 30.27 6.60
N LEU A 57 -13.23 31.12 5.70
CA LEU A 57 -12.69 30.69 4.40
C LEU A 57 -11.42 29.85 4.56
N VAL A 58 -10.52 30.24 5.47
CA VAL A 58 -9.30 29.47 5.76
C VAL A 58 -9.65 28.13 6.41
N SER A 59 -10.61 28.10 7.33
CA SER A 59 -11.10 26.86 7.95
C SER A 59 -11.75 25.94 6.92
N LEU A 60 -12.56 26.47 6.01
CA LEU A 60 -13.15 25.69 4.91
C LEU A 60 -12.06 25.16 3.97
N ALA A 61 -11.07 25.98 3.60
CA ALA A 61 -9.95 25.52 2.78
C ALA A 61 -9.19 24.38 3.47
N GLY A 62 -8.87 24.52 4.76
CA GLY A 62 -8.21 23.48 5.55
C GLY A 62 -9.04 22.19 5.67
N PHE A 63 -10.36 22.32 5.88
CA PHE A 63 -11.29 21.20 5.90
C PHE A 63 -11.28 20.44 4.57
N TRP A 64 -11.37 21.14 3.43
CA TRP A 64 -11.37 20.52 2.11
C TRP A 64 -10.04 19.90 1.72
N VAL A 65 -8.90 20.48 2.14
CA VAL A 65 -7.58 19.83 1.97
C VAL A 65 -7.55 18.51 2.75
N PHE A 66 -7.95 18.54 4.02
CA PHE A 66 -7.94 17.35 4.86
C PHE A 66 -8.90 16.27 4.35
N ASP A 67 -10.07 16.67 3.87
CA ASP A 67 -11.05 15.77 3.26
C ASP A 67 -10.55 15.23 1.90
N GLY A 68 -9.89 16.04 1.08
CA GLY A 68 -9.21 15.60 -0.14
C GLY A 68 -8.12 14.56 0.13
N LEU A 69 -7.31 14.76 1.19
CA LEU A 69 -6.30 13.79 1.63
C LEU A 69 -6.90 12.44 2.05
N ARG A 70 -8.12 12.43 2.62
CA ARG A 70 -8.85 11.19 2.94
C ARG A 70 -9.32 10.42 1.70
N HIS A 71 -9.42 11.10 0.55
CA HIS A 71 -9.90 10.51 -0.72
C HIS A 71 -8.76 10.21 -1.69
N LEU A 72 -7.52 10.53 -1.32
CA LEU A 72 -6.36 9.81 -1.83
C LEU A 72 -6.52 8.37 -1.31
N ASN A 73 -6.75 7.42 -2.21
CA ASN A 73 -7.27 6.10 -1.85
C ASN A 73 -6.15 5.05 -1.92
N PRO A 74 -5.26 4.93 -0.90
CA PRO A 74 -4.20 3.92 -0.91
C PRO A 74 -4.74 2.50 -0.92
N THR A 75 -6.00 2.31 -0.49
CA THR A 75 -6.70 1.02 -0.51
C THR A 75 -7.14 0.61 -1.91
N ALA A 76 -7.42 1.56 -2.82
CA ALA A 76 -7.71 1.26 -4.22
C ALA A 76 -6.48 0.69 -4.96
N ASP A 77 -5.28 1.16 -4.61
CA ASP A 77 -4.03 0.63 -5.14
C ASP A 77 -3.69 -0.76 -4.58
N ALA A 78 -4.13 -1.08 -3.36
CA ALA A 78 -3.95 -2.40 -2.77
C ALA A 78 -4.95 -3.43 -3.34
N THR A 79 -6.22 -3.05 -3.54
CA THR A 79 -7.22 -3.93 -4.15
C THR A 79 -6.95 -4.19 -5.62
N THR A 80 -6.47 -3.19 -6.37
CA THR A 80 -6.03 -3.39 -7.76
C THR A 80 -4.81 -4.32 -7.83
N ARG A 81 -3.86 -4.21 -6.91
CA ARG A 81 -2.68 -5.09 -6.86
C ARG A 81 -2.99 -6.53 -6.46
N ALA A 82 -3.78 -6.75 -5.41
CA ALA A 82 -4.29 -8.08 -5.08
C ALA A 82 -5.12 -8.69 -6.22
N GLY A 83 -5.87 -7.85 -6.96
CA GLY A 83 -6.54 -8.21 -8.21
C GLY A 83 -5.56 -8.74 -9.26
N ARG A 84 -4.45 -8.04 -9.52
CA ARG A 84 -3.42 -8.49 -10.49
C ARG A 84 -2.82 -9.85 -10.15
N VAL A 85 -2.57 -10.12 -8.85
CA VAL A 85 -2.07 -11.43 -8.41
C VAL A 85 -3.10 -12.53 -8.69
N ASN A 86 -4.39 -12.27 -8.41
CA ASN A 86 -5.45 -13.22 -8.73
C ASN A 86 -5.62 -13.41 -10.24
N ASP A 87 -5.58 -12.33 -11.02
CA ASP A 87 -5.67 -12.37 -12.48
C ASP A 87 -4.51 -13.17 -13.10
N ALA A 88 -3.31 -13.08 -12.52
CA ALA A 88 -2.16 -13.88 -12.93
C ALA A 88 -2.34 -15.39 -12.68
N PHE A 89 -3.11 -15.78 -11.66
CA PHE A 89 -3.47 -17.20 -11.46
C PHE A 89 -4.59 -17.63 -12.40
N VAL A 90 -5.58 -16.77 -12.62
CA VAL A 90 -6.70 -17.04 -13.54
C VAL A 90 -6.20 -17.20 -14.98
N SER A 91 -5.15 -16.48 -15.38
CA SER A 91 -4.58 -16.57 -16.73
C SER A 91 -3.82 -17.87 -17.03
N LEU A 92 -3.55 -18.71 -16.02
CA LEU A 92 -2.81 -19.98 -16.19
C LEU A 92 -3.56 -21.02 -17.04
N ALA A 93 -4.89 -20.89 -17.15
CA ALA A 93 -5.70 -21.83 -17.90
C ALA A 93 -6.93 -21.14 -18.52
N PRO A 94 -7.40 -21.63 -19.68
CA PRO A 94 -8.52 -21.00 -20.40
C PRO A 94 -9.87 -21.16 -19.68
N ASP A 95 -9.99 -22.19 -18.82
CA ASP A 95 -11.19 -22.47 -18.05
C ASP A 95 -10.85 -23.09 -16.68
N ALA A 96 -11.84 -23.14 -15.79
CA ALA A 96 -11.70 -23.67 -14.44
C ALA A 96 -11.37 -25.17 -14.38
N ALA A 97 -11.75 -25.96 -15.40
CA ALA A 97 -11.47 -27.39 -15.43
C ALA A 97 -9.99 -27.65 -15.74
N ALA A 98 -9.44 -26.93 -16.71
CA ALA A 98 -8.02 -26.92 -17.01
C ALA A 98 -7.21 -26.37 -15.83
N ALA A 99 -7.66 -25.29 -15.17
CA ALA A 99 -6.99 -24.72 -14.00
C ALA A 99 -6.92 -25.70 -12.81
N SER A 100 -8.04 -26.35 -12.50
CA SER A 100 -8.10 -27.39 -11.47
C SER A 100 -7.20 -28.58 -11.80
N SER A 101 -7.18 -29.02 -13.06
CA SER A 101 -6.33 -30.15 -13.49
C SER A 101 -4.85 -29.80 -13.40
N LEU A 102 -4.47 -28.58 -13.79
CA LEU A 102 -3.13 -28.03 -13.65
C LEU A 102 -2.71 -28.03 -12.18
N TRP A 103 -3.51 -27.41 -11.31
CA TRP A 103 -3.23 -27.33 -9.88
C TRP A 103 -3.04 -28.72 -9.25
N SER A 104 -3.96 -29.67 -9.51
CA SER A 104 -3.84 -31.03 -8.97
C SER A 104 -2.58 -31.73 -9.44
N ARG A 105 -2.22 -31.58 -10.73
CA ARG A 105 -0.99 -32.15 -11.27
C ARG A 105 0.26 -31.55 -10.61
N GLU A 106 0.36 -30.24 -10.50
CA GLU A 106 1.51 -29.59 -9.87
C GLU A 106 1.63 -29.94 -8.38
N LEU A 107 0.49 -30.03 -7.67
CA LEU A 107 0.45 -30.44 -6.28
C LEU A 107 0.89 -31.90 -6.11
N GLU A 108 0.46 -32.80 -7.00
CA GLU A 108 0.95 -34.18 -7.02
C GLU A 108 2.45 -34.26 -7.30
N VAL A 109 2.97 -33.46 -8.24
CA VAL A 109 4.41 -33.39 -8.55
C VAL A 109 5.21 -32.90 -7.35
N ALA A 110 4.74 -31.86 -6.66
CA ALA A 110 5.39 -31.36 -5.44
C ALA A 110 5.41 -32.42 -4.32
N MET A 111 4.33 -33.20 -4.21
CA MET A 111 4.18 -34.23 -3.19
C MET A 111 4.80 -35.59 -3.55
N GLN A 112 5.34 -35.76 -4.75
CA GLN A 112 6.02 -36.99 -5.16
C GLN A 112 7.45 -36.99 -4.61
N PRO A 113 7.84 -37.98 -3.77
CA PRO A 113 9.22 -38.12 -3.35
C PRO A 113 10.10 -38.44 -4.57
N ARG A 114 11.19 -37.68 -4.75
CA ARG A 114 12.19 -37.95 -5.78
C ARG A 114 13.25 -38.90 -5.21
N ALA A 115 14.01 -39.57 -6.08
CA ALA A 115 15.04 -40.51 -5.64
C ALA A 115 16.02 -39.83 -4.65
N GLY A 116 15.93 -40.19 -3.37
CA GLY A 116 16.76 -39.65 -2.29
C GLY A 116 16.36 -38.27 -1.76
N LEU A 117 15.24 -37.67 -2.20
CA LEU A 117 14.80 -36.34 -1.75
C LEU A 117 13.37 -36.37 -1.18
N PRO A 118 13.11 -35.63 -0.08
CA PRO A 118 11.77 -35.51 0.48
C PRO A 118 10.80 -34.77 -0.46
N PRO A 119 9.48 -34.91 -0.26
CA PRO A 119 8.48 -34.10 -0.97
C PRO A 119 8.72 -32.59 -0.78
N ASP A 120 8.43 -31.79 -1.81
CA ASP A 120 8.55 -30.34 -1.77
C ASP A 120 7.36 -29.71 -1.02
N ASN A 121 7.39 -29.83 0.31
CA ASN A 121 6.32 -29.35 1.19
C ASN A 121 6.11 -27.83 1.07
N ALA A 122 7.18 -27.07 0.82
CA ALA A 122 7.12 -25.62 0.65
C ALA A 122 6.29 -25.24 -0.60
N LEU A 123 6.59 -25.84 -1.76
CA LEU A 123 5.81 -25.61 -2.97
C LEU A 123 4.38 -26.13 -2.79
N ALA A 124 4.20 -27.30 -2.18
CA ALA A 124 2.86 -27.85 -1.93
C ALA A 124 2.02 -26.91 -1.07
N ALA A 125 2.56 -26.38 0.04
CA ALA A 125 1.87 -25.42 0.89
C ALA A 125 1.51 -24.13 0.13
N SER A 126 2.42 -23.63 -0.71
CA SER A 126 2.15 -22.46 -1.54
C SER A 126 1.07 -22.71 -2.60
N LEU A 127 1.08 -23.88 -3.25
CA LEU A 127 0.05 -24.30 -4.21
C LEU A 127 -1.32 -24.46 -3.55
N LEU A 128 -1.36 -25.00 -2.32
CA LEU A 128 -2.59 -25.09 -1.56
C LEU A 128 -3.11 -23.69 -1.17
N ALA A 129 -2.24 -22.76 -0.80
CA ALA A 129 -2.63 -21.38 -0.54
C ALA A 129 -3.16 -20.68 -1.82
N ALA A 130 -2.64 -21.06 -3.00
CA ALA A 130 -3.06 -20.54 -4.30
C ALA A 130 -4.29 -21.27 -4.87
N PHE A 131 -4.91 -22.18 -4.12
CA PHE A 131 -6.00 -23.00 -4.62
C PHE A 131 -7.21 -22.21 -5.11
N GLU A 132 -7.74 -21.30 -4.29
CA GLU A 132 -8.93 -20.52 -4.64
C GLU A 132 -8.75 -19.69 -5.92
N PRO A 133 -7.66 -18.92 -6.11
CA PRO A 133 -7.47 -18.15 -7.34
C PRO A 133 -7.14 -19.02 -8.57
N ILE A 134 -6.66 -20.26 -8.41
CA ILE A 134 -6.36 -21.16 -9.54
C ILE A 134 -7.59 -22.00 -9.89
N ALA A 135 -8.08 -22.84 -8.98
CA ALA A 135 -9.13 -23.83 -9.27
C ALA A 135 -10.56 -23.26 -9.12
N GLY A 136 -10.72 -22.15 -8.40
CA GLY A 136 -11.99 -21.49 -8.17
C GLY A 136 -12.85 -22.15 -7.08
N ARG A 137 -13.53 -21.31 -6.30
CA ARG A 137 -14.44 -21.71 -5.21
C ARG A 137 -15.52 -22.69 -5.66
N GLU A 138 -16.16 -22.44 -6.80
CA GLU A 138 -17.29 -23.25 -7.27
C GLU A 138 -16.89 -24.69 -7.58
N ARG A 139 -15.72 -24.88 -8.21
CA ARG A 139 -15.24 -26.23 -8.56
C ARG A 139 -14.79 -26.98 -7.32
N PHE A 140 -14.18 -26.29 -6.36
CA PHE A 140 -13.92 -26.89 -5.05
C PHE A 140 -15.19 -27.37 -4.35
N SER A 141 -16.18 -26.48 -4.24
CA SER A 141 -17.46 -26.82 -3.65
C SER A 141 -18.10 -28.03 -4.34
N SER A 142 -17.90 -28.18 -5.66
CA SER A 142 -18.39 -29.34 -6.40
C SER A 142 -17.67 -30.65 -6.03
N MET A 143 -16.35 -30.60 -5.84
CA MET A 143 -15.56 -31.75 -5.37
C MET A 143 -15.89 -32.11 -3.93
N LEU A 144 -16.07 -31.10 -3.07
CA LEU A 144 -16.54 -31.30 -1.70
C LEU A 144 -17.91 -31.95 -1.65
N TRP A 145 -18.83 -31.43 -2.46
CA TRP A 145 -20.17 -31.97 -2.57
C TRP A 145 -20.11 -33.43 -3.04
N ALA A 146 -19.24 -33.77 -3.99
CA ALA A 146 -19.01 -35.15 -4.41
C ALA A 146 -18.54 -36.05 -3.26
N GLU A 147 -17.56 -35.60 -2.47
CA GLU A 147 -17.02 -36.35 -1.32
C GLU A 147 -18.08 -36.56 -0.23
N LEU A 148 -18.81 -35.50 0.14
CA LEU A 148 -19.89 -35.55 1.15
C LEU A 148 -21.00 -36.53 0.77
N HIS A 149 -21.23 -36.73 -0.53
CA HIS A 149 -22.23 -37.65 -1.06
C HIS A 149 -21.65 -38.98 -1.54
N ALA A 150 -20.36 -39.25 -1.29
CA ALA A 150 -19.64 -40.46 -1.70
C ALA A 150 -19.78 -40.78 -3.22
N ARG A 151 -19.75 -39.75 -4.08
CA ARG A 151 -19.87 -39.88 -5.54
C ARG A 151 -18.54 -39.60 -6.25
N PRO A 152 -18.29 -40.24 -7.40
CA PRO A 152 -17.16 -39.87 -8.25
C PRO A 152 -17.35 -38.44 -8.81
N PRO A 153 -16.27 -37.65 -9.00
CA PRO A 153 -16.36 -36.23 -9.36
C PRO A 153 -17.18 -35.96 -10.63
N ARG A 154 -17.07 -36.82 -11.65
CA ARG A 154 -17.82 -36.68 -12.91
C ARG A 154 -19.32 -36.83 -12.73
N GLU A 155 -19.74 -37.76 -11.87
CA GLU A 155 -21.15 -37.99 -11.58
C GLU A 155 -21.72 -36.86 -10.72
N ALA A 156 -20.96 -36.41 -9.73
CA ALA A 156 -21.34 -35.25 -8.92
C ALA A 156 -21.50 -33.99 -9.76
N GLU A 157 -20.59 -33.72 -10.70
CA GLU A 157 -20.70 -32.58 -11.61
C GLU A 157 -21.94 -32.70 -12.53
N ALA A 158 -22.26 -33.91 -13.01
CA ALA A 158 -23.48 -34.15 -13.79
C ALA A 158 -24.75 -33.90 -12.97
N VAL A 159 -24.79 -34.35 -11.71
CA VAL A 159 -25.91 -34.10 -10.79
C VAL A 159 -26.05 -32.61 -10.51
N LEU A 160 -24.96 -31.92 -10.15
CA LEU A 160 -24.97 -30.49 -9.88
C LEU A 160 -25.41 -29.66 -11.10
N ARG A 161 -25.04 -30.07 -12.32
CA ARG A 161 -25.49 -29.43 -13.58
C ARG A 161 -26.97 -29.68 -13.88
N ALA A 162 -27.53 -30.81 -13.43
CA ALA A 162 -28.95 -31.12 -13.59
C ALA A 162 -29.85 -30.35 -12.62
N LEU A 163 -29.28 -29.76 -11.55
CA LEU A 163 -30.03 -28.94 -10.60
C LEU A 163 -30.33 -27.54 -11.16
N PRO A 164 -31.47 -26.93 -10.79
CA PRO A 164 -31.69 -25.50 -11.03
C PRO A 164 -30.56 -24.66 -10.42
N VAL A 165 -30.15 -23.59 -11.11
CA VAL A 165 -28.98 -22.77 -10.73
C VAL A 165 -29.01 -22.34 -9.26
N TRP A 166 -30.15 -21.89 -8.74
CA TRP A 166 -30.29 -21.46 -7.34
C TRP A 166 -30.11 -22.61 -6.33
N VAL A 167 -30.55 -23.83 -6.69
CA VAL A 167 -30.33 -25.03 -5.87
C VAL A 167 -28.85 -25.39 -5.89
N ARG A 168 -28.25 -25.43 -7.08
CA ARG A 168 -26.82 -25.70 -7.26
C ARG A 168 -25.98 -24.73 -6.43
N THR A 169 -26.24 -23.42 -6.52
CA THR A 169 -25.52 -22.42 -5.72
C THR A 169 -25.68 -22.68 -4.24
N ARG A 170 -26.90 -22.96 -3.76
CA ARG A 170 -27.15 -23.27 -2.34
C ARG A 170 -26.40 -24.53 -1.87
N GLU A 171 -26.41 -25.60 -2.67
CA GLU A 171 -25.69 -26.85 -2.38
C GLU A 171 -24.18 -26.63 -2.33
N LEU A 172 -23.62 -25.88 -3.28
CA LEU A 172 -22.21 -25.56 -3.33
C LEU A 172 -21.78 -24.63 -2.19
N GLU A 173 -22.63 -23.68 -1.80
CA GLU A 173 -22.41 -22.83 -0.62
C GLU A 173 -22.49 -23.62 0.68
N THR A 174 -23.41 -24.58 0.77
CA THR A 174 -23.51 -25.47 1.94
C THR A 174 -22.29 -26.37 2.04
N ALA A 175 -21.85 -26.95 0.91
CA ALA A 175 -20.63 -27.74 0.83
C ALA A 175 -19.41 -26.90 1.23
N TRP A 176 -19.30 -25.66 0.73
CA TRP A 176 -18.26 -24.72 1.13
C TRP A 176 -18.28 -24.45 2.64
N ALA A 177 -19.44 -24.06 3.18
CA ALA A 177 -19.62 -23.74 4.60
C ALA A 177 -19.31 -24.93 5.51
N SER A 178 -19.59 -26.17 5.08
CA SER A 178 -19.31 -27.38 5.87
C SER A 178 -17.83 -27.64 6.14
N ARG A 179 -16.95 -27.06 5.32
CA ARG A 179 -15.48 -27.10 5.46
C ARG A 179 -14.86 -25.72 5.53
N ALA A 180 -15.68 -24.67 5.67
CA ALA A 180 -15.18 -23.32 5.83
C ALA A 180 -14.34 -23.30 7.11
N PRO A 181 -13.06 -22.94 7.01
CA PRO A 181 -12.13 -23.10 8.10
C PRO A 181 -12.48 -22.17 9.26
N GLN A 182 -12.16 -22.63 10.47
CA GLN A 182 -11.99 -21.73 11.60
C GLN A 182 -10.83 -20.77 11.28
N PRO A 183 -10.83 -19.54 11.82
CA PRO A 183 -9.86 -18.50 11.47
C PRO A 183 -8.37 -18.91 11.59
N ASP A 184 -8.05 -19.95 12.37
CA ASP A 184 -6.69 -20.46 12.57
C ASP A 184 -6.34 -21.73 11.77
N THR A 185 -7.29 -22.33 11.04
CA THR A 185 -7.01 -23.49 10.18
C THR A 185 -6.54 -23.03 8.81
N GLN A 186 -5.36 -23.47 8.37
CA GLN A 186 -4.88 -23.25 7.00
C GLN A 186 -5.88 -23.85 6.00
N ILE A 187 -6.74 -23.00 5.44
CA ILE A 187 -7.81 -23.31 4.48
C ILE A 187 -7.33 -24.35 3.45
N ALA A 188 -6.15 -24.07 2.91
CA ALA A 188 -5.30 -24.88 2.06
C ALA A 188 -5.29 -26.39 2.35
N SER A 189 -5.05 -26.82 3.59
CA SER A 189 -4.88 -28.24 3.92
C SER A 189 -6.20 -29.00 3.96
N VAL A 190 -7.28 -28.35 4.39
CA VAL A 190 -8.64 -28.94 4.39
C VAL A 190 -9.16 -29.12 2.95
N MET A 191 -8.68 -28.28 2.03
CA MET A 191 -9.12 -28.25 0.63
C MET A 191 -8.36 -29.19 -0.32
N ALA A 192 -7.31 -29.86 0.15
CA ALA A 192 -6.57 -30.81 -0.68
C ALA A 192 -7.35 -32.15 -0.86
N PRO A 193 -7.16 -32.88 -1.98
CA PRO A 193 -7.67 -34.24 -2.14
C PRO A 193 -7.25 -35.13 -0.96
N ALA A 194 -8.09 -36.09 -0.55
CA ALA A 194 -7.84 -36.92 0.65
C ALA A 194 -6.45 -37.60 0.65
N ALA A 195 -6.00 -38.08 -0.51
CA ALA A 195 -4.67 -38.67 -0.65
C ALA A 195 -3.54 -37.66 -0.44
N VAL A 196 -3.72 -36.41 -0.86
CA VAL A 196 -2.75 -35.32 -0.64
C VAL A 196 -2.75 -34.90 0.83
N ARG A 197 -3.94 -34.76 1.45
CA ARG A 197 -4.07 -34.49 2.89
C ARG A 197 -3.32 -35.50 3.73
N ALA A 198 -3.56 -36.79 3.49
CA ALA A 198 -2.89 -37.87 4.22
C ALA A 198 -1.35 -37.84 4.07
N ARG A 199 -0.84 -37.36 2.92
CA ARG A 199 0.60 -37.18 2.70
C ARG A 199 1.14 -35.94 3.41
N LEU A 200 0.44 -34.80 3.34
CA LEU A 200 0.80 -33.59 4.07
C LEU A 200 0.82 -33.82 5.57
N ASP A 201 -0.21 -34.48 6.12
CA ASP A 201 -0.27 -34.84 7.55
C ASP A 201 0.86 -35.79 7.97
N ARG A 202 1.36 -36.61 7.04
CA ARG A 202 2.53 -37.47 7.30
C ARG A 202 3.82 -36.67 7.22
N ALA A 203 3.92 -35.78 6.24
CA ALA A 203 5.07 -34.93 6.03
C ALA A 203 5.26 -33.96 7.21
N SER A 204 4.21 -33.27 7.65
CA SER A 204 4.27 -32.41 8.84
C SER A 204 4.83 -33.17 10.03
N ARG A 205 4.21 -34.29 10.42
CA ARG A 205 4.70 -35.12 11.54
C ARG A 205 6.16 -35.58 11.42
N LEU A 206 6.66 -35.79 10.21
CA LEU A 206 8.05 -36.21 9.98
C LEU A 206 9.04 -35.03 9.98
N TYR A 207 8.60 -33.84 9.57
CA TYR A 207 9.45 -32.68 9.33
C TYR A 207 9.21 -31.52 10.32
N ASP A 208 8.20 -31.57 11.20
CA ASP A 208 7.88 -30.50 12.15
C ASP A 208 9.10 -30.12 13.03
N ALA A 209 9.85 -31.14 13.50
CA ALA A 209 11.07 -30.91 14.29
C ALA A 209 12.19 -30.23 13.46
N LEU A 210 12.25 -30.53 12.17
CA LEU A 210 13.17 -29.87 11.23
C LEU A 210 12.70 -28.44 10.93
N GLU A 211 11.39 -28.21 10.81
CA GLU A 211 10.82 -26.89 10.60
C GLU A 211 11.03 -25.94 11.79
N LEU A 212 10.91 -26.46 13.01
CA LEU A 212 11.21 -25.69 14.23
C LEU A 212 12.70 -25.35 14.33
N SER A 213 13.59 -26.32 14.06
CA SER A 213 15.03 -26.10 14.16
C SER A 213 15.54 -25.12 13.09
N GLN A 214 15.05 -25.20 11.85
CA GLN A 214 15.40 -24.19 10.83
C GLN A 214 14.87 -22.81 11.22
N ALA A 215 13.66 -22.71 11.77
CA ALA A 215 13.08 -21.42 12.15
C ALA A 215 13.91 -20.76 13.26
N ALA A 216 14.32 -21.52 14.26
CA ALA A 216 15.22 -21.07 15.33
C ALA A 216 16.60 -20.64 14.78
N PHE A 217 17.18 -21.43 13.86
CA PHE A 217 18.46 -21.09 13.23
C PHE A 217 18.38 -19.78 12.43
N PHE A 218 17.38 -19.62 11.57
CA PHE A 218 17.22 -18.40 10.78
C PHE A 218 16.82 -17.19 11.64
N ALA A 219 16.15 -17.39 12.76
CA ALA A 219 15.92 -16.33 13.76
C ALA A 219 17.20 -15.93 14.52
N GLY A 220 18.22 -16.79 14.54
CA GLY A 220 19.52 -16.53 15.18
C GLY A 220 19.58 -16.95 16.64
N HIS A 221 18.71 -17.89 17.03
CA HIS A 221 18.70 -18.45 18.38
C HIS A 221 19.68 -19.61 18.55
N GLU A 222 20.17 -20.17 17.45
CA GLU A 222 21.04 -21.35 17.44
C GLU A 222 22.51 -20.99 17.21
N GLU A 223 23.40 -21.62 17.98
CA GLU A 223 24.84 -21.61 17.79
C GLU A 223 25.24 -22.96 17.17
N GLY A 224 25.69 -22.98 15.90
CA GLY A 224 25.98 -24.24 15.22
C GLY A 224 25.92 -24.12 13.69
N ALA A 225 25.59 -25.21 13.01
CA ALA A 225 25.40 -25.22 11.57
C ALA A 225 24.11 -25.94 11.18
N LEU A 226 23.44 -25.45 10.15
CA LEU A 226 22.24 -26.05 9.58
C LEU A 226 22.59 -26.80 8.30
N ASN A 227 22.23 -28.08 8.20
CA ASN A 227 22.40 -28.84 6.98
C ASN A 227 21.25 -28.53 6.01
N LEU A 228 21.50 -27.66 5.04
CA LEU A 228 20.55 -27.27 4.00
C LEU A 228 20.16 -28.44 3.10
N ALA A 229 20.98 -29.50 3.03
CA ALA A 229 20.67 -30.67 2.21
C ALA A 229 19.45 -31.45 2.73
N LEU A 230 19.15 -31.33 4.04
CA LEU A 230 17.99 -31.95 4.68
C LEU A 230 16.70 -31.17 4.45
N LEU A 231 16.78 -29.91 4.01
CA LEU A 231 15.63 -29.05 3.84
C LEU A 231 14.92 -29.35 2.51
N PRO A 232 13.63 -29.74 2.55
CA PRO A 232 12.90 -30.07 1.34
C PRO A 232 12.82 -28.90 0.36
N GLY A 233 13.07 -29.18 -0.93
CA GLY A 233 13.00 -28.19 -2.00
C GLY A 233 14.25 -27.31 -2.17
N LEU A 234 15.28 -27.44 -1.32
CA LEU A 234 16.53 -26.67 -1.44
C LEU A 234 17.72 -27.46 -2.02
N SER A 235 17.72 -28.78 -1.93
CA SER A 235 18.83 -29.60 -2.40
C SER A 235 18.47 -30.36 -3.69
N SER A 236 19.42 -30.40 -4.61
CA SER A 236 19.34 -31.15 -5.87
C SER A 236 20.05 -32.51 -5.80
N GLY A 237 20.67 -32.86 -4.66
CA GLY A 237 21.49 -34.07 -4.55
C GLY A 237 22.06 -34.37 -3.16
N THR A 238 22.87 -35.43 -3.09
CA THR A 238 23.33 -36.15 -1.88
C THR A 238 24.55 -35.55 -1.18
N GLY A 239 24.88 -34.29 -1.44
CA GLY A 239 26.02 -33.61 -0.81
C GLY A 239 25.61 -32.93 0.50
N GLU A 240 26.46 -32.99 1.52
CA GLU A 240 26.26 -32.19 2.73
C GLU A 240 26.47 -30.71 2.44
N MET A 241 25.49 -29.87 2.81
CA MET A 241 25.55 -28.42 2.62
C MET A 241 25.32 -27.73 3.96
N TRP A 242 26.42 -27.42 4.65
CA TRP A 242 26.36 -26.83 5.98
C TRP A 242 26.41 -25.31 5.95
N LEU A 243 25.37 -24.66 6.47
CA LEU A 243 25.33 -23.23 6.72
C LEU A 243 25.71 -22.96 8.17
N ALA A 244 26.90 -22.42 8.41
CA ALA A 244 27.35 -22.02 9.74
C ALA A 244 26.59 -20.79 10.27
N SER A 245 26.28 -20.77 11.57
CA SER A 245 25.67 -19.63 12.27
C SER A 245 26.60 -18.40 12.26
N ASP A 246 26.06 -17.24 12.59
CA ASP A 246 26.80 -15.97 12.60
C ASP A 246 27.64 -15.76 13.88
N GLY A 247 28.11 -16.86 14.48
CA GLY A 247 28.89 -16.85 15.73
C GLY A 247 30.27 -16.21 15.57
N ALA A 248 30.92 -15.88 16.70
CA ALA A 248 32.23 -15.23 16.73
C ALA A 248 33.30 -15.99 15.93
N VAL A 249 33.27 -17.33 16.00
CA VAL A 249 34.22 -18.21 15.31
C VAL A 249 34.21 -18.00 13.78
N LEU A 250 33.03 -17.81 13.17
CA LEU A 250 32.93 -17.58 11.72
C LEU A 250 33.53 -16.23 11.32
N LEU A 251 33.43 -15.22 12.19
CA LEU A 251 33.94 -13.87 11.94
C LEU A 251 35.45 -13.77 12.14
N ASP A 252 36.02 -14.57 13.04
CA ASP A 252 37.47 -14.63 13.25
C ASP A 252 38.20 -15.22 12.03
N ASP A 253 37.55 -16.11 11.28
CA ASP A 253 38.06 -16.71 10.03
C ASP A 253 37.86 -15.83 8.78
N CYS A 254 37.28 -14.64 8.92
CA CYS A 254 37.02 -13.74 7.78
C CYS A 254 38.26 -13.12 7.14
N SER A 255 39.46 -13.36 7.69
CA SER A 255 40.73 -12.92 7.11
C SER A 255 41.12 -13.66 5.82
N GLY A 256 40.54 -14.84 5.56
CA GLY A 256 40.81 -15.66 4.37
C GLY A 256 39.58 -16.02 3.50
N ALA A 257 38.37 -15.56 3.87
CA ALA A 257 37.11 -15.96 3.23
C ALA A 257 36.65 -14.99 2.12
N GLN A 258 35.69 -15.44 1.28
CA GLN A 258 35.05 -14.60 0.27
C GLN A 258 34.39 -13.38 0.94
N ALA A 259 34.75 -12.16 0.47
CA ALA A 259 34.34 -10.89 1.08
C ALA A 259 32.82 -10.78 1.30
N LEU A 260 32.01 -11.30 0.38
CA LEU A 260 30.55 -11.29 0.46
C LEU A 260 30.01 -12.16 1.61
N ALA A 261 30.51 -13.39 1.78
CA ALA A 261 30.05 -14.29 2.84
C ALA A 261 30.28 -13.68 4.23
N CYS A 262 31.43 -13.02 4.42
CA CYS A 262 31.77 -12.32 5.65
C CYS A 262 31.01 -11.02 5.87
N ALA A 263 30.69 -10.28 4.81
CA ALA A 263 29.79 -9.12 4.91
C ALA A 263 28.40 -9.57 5.38
N LEU A 264 27.85 -10.64 4.80
CA LEU A 264 26.55 -11.18 5.18
C LEU A 264 26.56 -11.79 6.59
N ALA A 265 27.62 -12.48 7.01
CA ALA A 265 27.73 -12.98 8.38
C ALA A 265 27.73 -11.84 9.43
N ARG A 266 28.37 -10.70 9.12
CA ARG A 266 28.32 -9.50 9.98
C ARG A 266 26.90 -8.93 10.06
N ILE A 267 26.20 -8.82 8.93
CA ILE A 267 24.80 -8.39 8.88
C ILE A 267 23.88 -9.40 9.60
N GLY A 268 24.24 -10.69 9.60
CA GLY A 268 23.55 -11.77 10.30
C GLY A 268 23.30 -11.49 11.79
N ARG A 269 24.13 -10.67 12.42
CA ARG A 269 24.01 -10.28 13.84
C ARG A 269 23.04 -9.11 14.09
N ASP A 270 22.59 -8.44 13.04
CA ASP A 270 21.59 -7.37 13.09
C ASP A 270 20.19 -7.94 13.38
N THR A 271 19.44 -7.32 14.29
CA THR A 271 18.08 -7.77 14.64
C THR A 271 17.05 -7.52 13.53
N GLY A 272 17.27 -6.55 12.66
CA GLY A 272 16.39 -6.21 11.54
C GLY A 272 16.72 -6.92 10.24
N ALA A 273 18.01 -7.17 9.97
CA ALA A 273 18.48 -7.76 8.71
C ALA A 273 19.04 -9.20 8.85
N GLY A 274 19.25 -9.69 10.08
CA GLY A 274 19.97 -10.93 10.33
C GLY A 274 19.33 -12.18 9.71
N GLN A 275 18.02 -12.33 9.85
CA GLN A 275 17.28 -13.44 9.22
C GLN A 275 17.48 -13.48 7.71
N GLY A 276 17.37 -12.32 7.04
CA GLY A 276 17.53 -12.24 5.60
C GLY A 276 18.96 -12.40 5.13
N ALA A 277 19.95 -12.00 5.94
CA ALA A 277 21.35 -12.26 5.63
C ALA A 277 21.67 -13.76 5.65
N ARG A 278 21.10 -14.52 6.61
CA ARG A 278 21.20 -15.99 6.63
C ARG A 278 20.48 -16.63 5.44
N ILE A 279 19.30 -16.14 5.08
CA ILE A 279 18.57 -16.57 3.86
C ILE A 279 19.44 -16.35 2.63
N LEU A 280 20.08 -15.19 2.51
CA LEU A 280 20.92 -14.88 1.35
C LEU A 280 22.17 -15.76 1.29
N ARG A 281 22.82 -16.02 2.44
CA ARG A 281 23.93 -17.00 2.53
C ARG A 281 23.47 -18.40 2.13
N ALA A 282 22.30 -18.83 2.58
CA ALA A 282 21.71 -20.12 2.20
C ALA A 282 21.42 -20.20 0.69
N ALA A 283 20.86 -19.14 0.12
CA ALA A 283 20.57 -19.04 -1.32
C ALA A 283 21.83 -19.09 -2.18
N LEU A 284 22.91 -18.42 -1.76
CA LEU A 284 24.21 -18.47 -2.43
C LEU A 284 24.83 -19.87 -2.32
N LEU A 285 24.78 -20.50 -1.14
CA LEU A 285 25.34 -21.82 -0.90
C LEU A 285 24.60 -22.92 -1.69
N THR A 286 23.28 -22.82 -1.80
CA THR A 286 22.44 -23.78 -2.53
C THR A 286 22.34 -23.49 -4.03
N GLY A 287 22.90 -22.38 -4.52
CA GLY A 287 22.79 -21.96 -5.91
C GLY A 287 21.42 -21.44 -6.35
N HIS A 288 20.51 -21.16 -5.40
CA HIS A 288 19.22 -20.53 -5.71
C HIS A 288 19.36 -19.06 -6.09
N ALA A 289 20.36 -18.37 -5.52
CA ALA A 289 20.72 -17.04 -5.99
C ALA A 289 21.41 -17.18 -7.34
N GLY A 290 20.70 -16.82 -8.42
CA GLY A 290 21.23 -16.92 -9.79
C GLY A 290 22.54 -16.15 -9.97
N GLU A 291 23.36 -16.56 -10.93
CA GLU A 291 24.72 -16.03 -11.13
C GLU A 291 24.76 -14.50 -11.27
N ALA A 292 23.81 -13.91 -12.00
CA ALA A 292 23.71 -12.47 -12.17
C ALA A 292 23.49 -11.74 -10.84
N PHE A 293 22.59 -12.25 -10.00
CA PHE A 293 22.33 -11.68 -8.68
C PHE A 293 23.51 -11.87 -7.74
N ALA A 294 24.09 -13.07 -7.71
CA ALA A 294 25.29 -13.36 -6.92
C ALA A 294 26.45 -12.41 -7.30
N ALA A 295 26.70 -12.19 -8.59
CA ALA A 295 27.70 -11.25 -9.08
C ALA A 295 27.38 -9.80 -8.67
N SER A 296 26.11 -9.39 -8.77
CA SER A 296 25.69 -8.04 -8.36
C SER A 296 25.95 -7.79 -6.87
N LEU A 297 25.73 -8.79 -6.02
CA LEU A 297 25.98 -8.73 -4.57
C LEU A 297 27.46 -8.67 -4.23
N GLN A 298 28.33 -9.34 -4.99
CA GLN A 298 29.78 -9.27 -4.78
C GLN A 298 30.32 -7.83 -4.94
N SER A 299 29.68 -7.05 -5.82
CA SER A 299 30.02 -5.63 -6.05
C SER A 299 29.25 -4.65 -5.16
N ALA A 300 28.30 -5.13 -4.36
CA ALA A 300 27.42 -4.27 -3.59
C ALA A 300 28.10 -3.76 -2.29
N GLU A 301 27.81 -2.51 -1.94
CA GLU A 301 28.26 -1.91 -0.68
C GLU A 301 27.49 -2.49 0.52
N GLY A 302 28.04 -2.32 1.72
CA GLY A 302 27.46 -2.85 2.96
C GLY A 302 26.01 -2.43 3.20
N ASP A 303 25.68 -1.16 2.97
CA ASP A 303 24.32 -0.63 3.12
C ASP A 303 23.33 -1.27 2.14
N THR A 304 23.79 -1.56 0.92
CA THR A 304 22.98 -2.25 -0.10
C THR A 304 22.74 -3.70 0.30
N LEU A 305 23.77 -4.40 0.78
CA LEU A 305 23.64 -5.76 1.29
C LEU A 305 22.68 -5.85 2.48
N GLN A 306 22.77 -4.90 3.42
CA GLN A 306 21.88 -4.81 4.57
C GLN A 306 20.43 -4.53 4.14
N ALA A 307 20.23 -3.65 3.15
CA ALA A 307 18.91 -3.40 2.58
C ALA A 307 18.32 -4.67 1.95
N VAL A 308 19.07 -5.37 1.08
CA VAL A 308 18.63 -6.64 0.47
C VAL A 308 18.28 -7.68 1.54
N ALA A 309 19.13 -7.83 2.56
CA ALA A 309 18.89 -8.73 3.68
C ALA A 309 17.61 -8.36 4.44
N SER A 310 17.40 -7.08 4.76
CA SER A 310 16.15 -6.62 5.41
C SER A 310 14.90 -6.96 4.58
N GLU A 311 14.97 -6.75 3.26
CA GLU A 311 13.87 -7.07 2.34
C GLU A 311 13.59 -8.57 2.27
N LEU A 312 14.62 -9.43 2.21
CA LEU A 312 14.46 -10.90 2.24
C LEU A 312 13.94 -11.42 3.59
N GLY A 313 14.36 -10.80 4.70
CA GLY A 313 13.77 -11.07 6.01
C GLY A 313 12.28 -10.74 6.04
N ALA A 314 11.85 -9.67 5.36
CA ALA A 314 10.44 -9.35 5.20
C ALA A 314 9.69 -10.37 4.31
N VAL A 315 10.28 -10.81 3.21
CA VAL A 315 9.74 -11.88 2.35
C VAL A 315 9.47 -13.14 3.16
N ALA A 316 10.43 -13.58 3.98
CA ALA A 316 10.29 -14.78 4.80
C ALA A 316 9.16 -14.68 5.84
N ARG A 317 8.87 -13.48 6.36
CA ARG A 317 7.73 -13.26 7.28
C ARG A 317 6.37 -13.41 6.60
N TYR A 318 6.27 -13.12 5.29
CA TYR A 318 5.03 -13.28 4.53
C TYR A 318 4.88 -14.68 3.90
N THR A 319 5.96 -15.46 3.88
CA THR A 319 6.05 -16.78 3.24
C THR A 319 6.64 -17.79 4.24
N SER A 320 7.88 -18.22 4.01
CA SER A 320 8.70 -19.04 4.90
C SER A 320 10.19 -18.78 4.62
N ASN A 321 11.11 -19.29 5.46
CA ASN A 321 12.54 -19.18 5.18
C ASN A 321 12.93 -19.94 3.90
N ILE A 322 12.38 -21.15 3.70
CA ILE A 322 12.63 -21.96 2.52
C ILE A 322 12.11 -21.25 1.26
N ASP A 323 10.89 -20.71 1.31
CA ASP A 323 10.30 -19.96 0.21
C ASP A 323 11.16 -18.75 -0.13
N ALA A 324 11.58 -17.97 0.86
CA ALA A 324 12.42 -16.80 0.65
C ALA A 324 13.76 -17.16 -0.01
N ILE A 325 14.40 -18.28 0.38
CA ILE A 325 15.62 -18.79 -0.27
C ILE A 325 15.34 -19.09 -1.75
N ARG A 326 14.27 -19.82 -2.05
CA ARG A 326 13.94 -20.20 -3.44
C ARG A 326 13.55 -19.01 -4.29
N LEU A 327 12.82 -18.07 -3.71
CA LEU A 327 12.39 -16.83 -4.39
C LEU A 327 13.57 -15.92 -4.75
N THR A 328 14.77 -16.13 -4.20
CA THR A 328 15.98 -15.43 -4.67
C THR A 328 16.32 -15.73 -6.13
N ALA A 329 15.84 -16.86 -6.68
CA ALA A 329 16.00 -17.21 -8.09
C ALA A 329 15.32 -16.22 -9.05
N LEU A 330 14.40 -15.40 -8.55
CA LEU A 330 13.74 -14.34 -9.34
C LEU A 330 14.58 -13.06 -9.45
N LEU A 331 15.56 -12.90 -8.57
CA LEU A 331 16.32 -11.67 -8.43
C LEU A 331 17.47 -11.68 -9.45
N GLU A 332 17.71 -10.55 -10.09
CA GLU A 332 18.96 -10.32 -10.84
C GLU A 332 19.75 -9.15 -10.27
N THR A 333 19.07 -8.19 -9.64
CA THR A 333 19.72 -7.03 -9.03
C THR A 333 19.26 -6.83 -7.59
N PRO A 334 20.01 -6.10 -6.76
CA PRO A 334 19.62 -5.78 -5.38
C PRO A 334 18.23 -5.13 -5.26
N GLN A 335 17.83 -4.33 -6.26
CA GLN A 335 16.54 -3.64 -6.28
C GLN A 335 15.35 -4.59 -6.44
N ASP A 336 15.56 -5.78 -7.01
CA ASP A 336 14.50 -6.77 -7.17
C ASP A 336 14.04 -7.32 -5.82
N ALA A 337 14.87 -7.29 -4.77
CA ALA A 337 14.49 -7.75 -3.43
C ALA A 337 13.30 -6.93 -2.86
N ALA A 338 13.29 -5.62 -3.10
CA ALA A 338 12.18 -4.76 -2.70
C ALA A 338 10.89 -5.02 -3.51
N ARG A 339 11.02 -5.42 -4.78
CA ARG A 339 9.88 -5.85 -5.61
C ARG A 339 9.32 -7.16 -5.11
N LEU A 340 10.20 -8.11 -4.80
CA LEU A 340 9.84 -9.40 -4.24
C LEU A 340 9.12 -9.24 -2.91
N ARG A 341 9.60 -8.39 -2.00
CA ARG A 341 8.88 -8.08 -0.75
C ARG A 341 7.46 -7.58 -1.00
N ARG A 342 7.28 -6.62 -1.93
CA ARG A 342 5.94 -6.09 -2.24
C ARG A 342 5.03 -7.17 -2.81
N LEU A 343 5.55 -8.00 -3.70
CA LEU A 343 4.83 -9.16 -4.22
C LEU A 343 4.45 -10.13 -3.08
N SER A 344 5.37 -10.42 -2.16
CA SER A 344 5.12 -11.31 -1.01
C SER A 344 4.12 -10.75 -0.02
N LEU A 345 4.11 -9.43 0.20
CA LEU A 345 3.10 -8.78 1.03
C LEU A 345 1.68 -9.00 0.48
N GLU A 346 1.52 -9.05 -0.83
CA GLU A 346 0.22 -9.15 -1.51
C GLU A 346 -0.21 -10.61 -1.78
N ALA A 347 0.72 -11.42 -2.27
CA ALA A 347 0.49 -12.83 -2.53
C ALA A 347 0.50 -13.66 -1.24
N GLY A 348 1.25 -13.22 -0.22
CA GLY A 348 1.42 -13.94 1.04
C GLY A 348 2.04 -15.32 0.80
N PRO A 349 1.51 -16.40 1.42
CA PRO A 349 1.99 -17.76 1.22
C PRO A 349 1.91 -18.26 -0.23
N ARG A 350 1.19 -17.57 -1.13
CA ARG A 350 1.04 -17.94 -2.55
C ARG A 350 2.22 -17.51 -3.42
N THR A 351 3.17 -16.76 -2.86
CA THR A 351 4.26 -16.14 -3.64
C THR A 351 5.12 -17.17 -4.36
N LEU A 352 5.44 -18.28 -3.70
CA LEU A 352 6.25 -19.34 -4.30
C LEU A 352 5.52 -20.05 -5.45
N ALA A 353 4.21 -20.30 -5.33
CA ALA A 353 3.38 -20.81 -6.42
C ALA A 353 3.33 -19.84 -7.61
N LEU A 354 3.20 -18.54 -7.33
CA LEU A 354 3.22 -17.52 -8.38
C LEU A 354 4.57 -17.51 -9.13
N ALA A 355 5.68 -17.62 -8.40
CA ALA A 355 7.01 -17.77 -8.95
C ALA A 355 7.19 -19.07 -9.73
N HIS A 356 6.61 -20.18 -9.27
CA HIS A 356 6.65 -21.48 -9.96
C HIS A 356 6.00 -21.41 -11.34
N PHE A 357 4.84 -20.74 -11.45
CA PHE A 357 4.12 -20.67 -12.73
C PHE A 357 4.62 -19.59 -13.68
N HIS A 358 4.98 -18.41 -13.16
CA HIS A 358 5.35 -17.25 -13.99
C HIS A 358 6.86 -17.01 -14.06
N GLY A 359 7.65 -17.76 -13.29
CA GLY A 359 9.08 -17.52 -13.17
C GLY A 359 9.36 -16.07 -12.78
N ARG A 360 10.32 -15.47 -13.49
CA ARG A 360 10.73 -14.07 -13.26
C ARG A 360 9.64 -13.05 -13.57
N ASP A 361 8.72 -13.35 -14.47
CA ASP A 361 7.64 -12.43 -14.85
C ASP A 361 6.68 -12.16 -13.68
N ALA A 362 6.71 -13.00 -12.63
CA ALA A 362 6.01 -12.73 -11.38
C ALA A 362 6.40 -11.36 -10.76
N LEU A 363 7.66 -10.94 -10.87
CA LEU A 363 8.11 -9.63 -10.38
C LEU A 363 7.56 -8.46 -11.20
N ALA A 364 7.09 -8.70 -12.44
CA ALA A 364 6.45 -7.69 -13.26
C ALA A 364 5.03 -7.36 -12.78
N LEU A 365 4.41 -8.20 -11.94
CA LEU A 365 3.08 -7.92 -11.36
C LEU A 365 3.12 -6.73 -10.37
N ASP A 366 4.30 -6.41 -9.83
CA ASP A 366 4.55 -5.18 -9.07
C ASP A 366 4.67 -3.94 -10.00
N ARG A 367 5.04 -4.11 -11.28
CA ARG A 367 5.30 -2.99 -12.22
C ARG A 367 4.06 -2.30 -12.73
N GLY A 368 2.85 -2.78 -12.46
CA GLY A 368 1.68 -2.02 -12.89
C GLY A 368 1.80 -0.64 -12.26
N GLU A 369 1.96 0.38 -13.14
CA GLU A 369 2.42 1.74 -12.85
C GLU A 369 2.17 2.05 -11.39
N GLN A 370 3.20 2.45 -10.62
CA GLN A 370 2.95 3.26 -9.44
C GLN A 370 1.99 4.34 -9.92
N ALA A 371 0.71 4.18 -9.65
CA ALA A 371 -0.33 5.06 -10.11
C ALA A 371 -0.16 6.26 -9.23
N GLY A 372 0.90 7.05 -9.48
CA GLY A 372 1.48 7.99 -8.53
C GLY A 372 0.35 8.80 -7.98
N SER A 373 -0.05 8.48 -6.75
CA SER A 373 -1.38 8.71 -6.19
C SER A 373 -2.32 9.34 -7.22
N ARG A 374 -2.87 8.57 -8.19
CA ARG A 374 -3.73 9.18 -9.21
C ARG A 374 -4.83 9.88 -8.44
N ILE A 375 -4.79 11.21 -8.43
CA ILE A 375 -5.71 12.02 -7.67
C ILE A 375 -7.08 11.62 -8.21
N THR A 376 -7.89 10.97 -7.38
CA THR A 376 -9.23 10.57 -7.77
C THR A 376 -9.98 11.84 -8.22
N ALA A 377 -10.90 11.73 -9.17
CA ALA A 377 -11.66 12.90 -9.62
C ALA A 377 -12.28 13.65 -8.42
N GLU A 378 -12.74 12.91 -7.41
CA GLU A 378 -13.24 13.45 -6.15
C GLU A 378 -12.17 14.16 -5.30
N ALA A 379 -10.97 13.59 -5.16
CA ALA A 379 -9.88 14.28 -4.44
C ALA A 379 -9.48 15.56 -5.19
N TRP A 380 -9.49 15.54 -6.52
CA TRP A 380 -9.19 16.70 -7.35
C TRP A 380 -10.23 17.81 -7.15
N GLU A 381 -11.52 17.49 -7.19
CA GLU A 381 -12.59 18.45 -6.91
C GLU A 381 -12.44 19.12 -5.54
N ARG A 382 -12.07 18.35 -4.51
CA ARG A 382 -11.86 18.86 -3.15
C ARG A 382 -10.64 19.77 -3.07
N PHE A 383 -9.55 19.42 -3.75
CA PHE A 383 -8.38 20.30 -3.84
C PHE A 383 -8.68 21.59 -4.63
N VAL A 384 -9.48 21.51 -5.69
CA VAL A 384 -9.95 22.69 -6.44
C VAL A 384 -10.78 23.59 -5.53
N LEU A 385 -11.74 23.03 -4.78
CA LEU A 385 -12.55 23.80 -3.81
C LEU A 385 -11.67 24.46 -2.74
N ALA A 386 -10.72 23.71 -2.17
CA ALA A 386 -9.75 24.27 -1.22
C ALA A 386 -8.96 25.44 -1.83
N GLY A 387 -8.50 25.29 -3.08
CA GLY A 387 -7.81 26.35 -3.82
C GLY A 387 -8.68 27.58 -4.04
N VAL A 388 -9.96 27.41 -4.38
CA VAL A 388 -10.92 28.51 -4.55
C VAL A 388 -11.12 29.26 -3.22
N PHE A 389 -11.32 28.56 -2.10
CA PHE A 389 -11.47 29.22 -0.80
C PHE A 389 -10.20 29.94 -0.36
N ALA A 390 -9.03 29.36 -0.58
CA ALA A 390 -7.74 29.99 -0.31
C ALA A 390 -7.53 31.26 -1.17
N ALA A 391 -7.87 31.19 -2.46
CA ALA A 391 -7.80 32.33 -3.37
C ALA A 391 -8.77 33.45 -2.97
N LEU A 392 -9.99 33.11 -2.53
CA LEU A 392 -10.94 34.09 -2.00
C LEU A 392 -10.44 34.75 -0.71
N ALA A 393 -9.89 33.97 0.23
CA ALA A 393 -9.30 34.50 1.46
C ALA A 393 -8.15 35.46 1.15
N PHE A 394 -7.26 35.09 0.22
CA PHE A 394 -6.18 35.95 -0.26
C PHE A 394 -6.71 37.22 -0.94
N GLY A 395 -7.76 37.10 -1.76
CA GLY A 395 -8.43 38.22 -2.41
C GLY A 395 -8.99 39.25 -1.43
N ILE A 396 -9.53 38.81 -0.28
CA ILE A 396 -10.00 39.71 0.79
C ILE A 396 -8.82 40.51 1.38
N VAL A 397 -7.69 39.85 1.65
CA VAL A 397 -6.48 40.49 2.17
C VAL A 397 -5.90 41.48 1.16
N LEU A 398 -5.79 41.06 -0.11
CA LEU A 398 -5.28 41.90 -1.18
C LEU A 398 -6.18 43.12 -1.42
N ALA A 399 -7.50 42.95 -1.42
CA ALA A 399 -8.45 44.06 -1.53
C ALA A 399 -8.34 45.04 -0.35
N ALA A 400 -8.09 44.54 0.87
CA ALA A 400 -7.84 45.38 2.03
C ALA A 400 -6.55 46.19 1.88
N LEU A 401 -5.46 45.55 1.42
CA LEU A 401 -4.17 46.20 1.16
C LEU A 401 -4.28 47.25 0.04
N VAL A 402 -4.88 46.90 -1.09
CA VAL A 402 -5.10 47.82 -2.22
C VAL A 402 -5.98 48.99 -1.79
N SER A 403 -7.03 48.76 -1.00
CA SER A 403 -7.86 49.85 -0.47
C SER A 403 -7.08 50.76 0.48
N ALA A 404 -6.18 50.22 1.31
CA ALA A 404 -5.34 51.03 2.18
C ALA A 404 -4.33 51.86 1.36
N PHE A 405 -3.75 51.27 0.32
CA PHE A 405 -2.78 51.91 -0.55
C PHE A 405 -3.40 52.97 -1.46
N SER A 406 -4.59 52.72 -2.04
CA SER A 406 -5.25 53.65 -2.96
C SER A 406 -5.64 54.95 -2.26
N VAL A 407 -6.03 54.88 -0.98
CA VAL A 407 -6.32 56.05 -0.15
C VAL A 407 -5.05 56.91 0.01
N ARG A 408 -3.89 56.27 0.21
CA ARG A 408 -2.61 56.95 0.37
C ARG A 408 -2.10 57.61 -0.92
N VAL A 409 -2.28 56.95 -2.05
CA VAL A 409 -1.71 57.39 -3.35
C VAL A 409 -2.66 58.31 -4.13
N THR A 410 -3.93 57.95 -4.24
CA THR A 410 -4.88 58.68 -5.12
C THR A 410 -5.70 59.74 -4.39
N GLY A 411 -5.69 59.69 -3.06
CA GLY A 411 -6.59 60.44 -2.20
C GLY A 411 -8.06 60.03 -2.34
N ARG A 412 -8.47 59.21 -3.30
CA ARG A 412 -9.89 58.87 -3.46
C ARG A 412 -10.34 57.99 -2.30
N ALA A 413 -11.45 58.38 -1.68
CA ALA A 413 -12.08 57.56 -0.65
C ALA A 413 -12.51 56.20 -1.26
N GLY A 414 -11.98 55.13 -0.68
CA GLY A 414 -12.32 53.75 -1.06
C GLY A 414 -13.80 53.45 -0.82
N LEU A 415 -14.31 52.40 -1.46
CA LEU A 415 -15.72 51.96 -1.33
C LEU A 415 -16.13 51.81 0.15
N GLY A 416 -15.24 51.23 0.98
CA GLY A 416 -15.48 51.07 2.41
C GLY A 416 -15.67 52.40 3.15
N GLN A 417 -14.87 53.42 2.84
CA GLN A 417 -15.05 54.75 3.43
C GLN A 417 -16.36 55.41 2.96
N ARG A 418 -16.76 55.20 1.71
CA ARG A 418 -18.03 55.75 1.19
C ARG A 418 -19.24 55.13 1.89
N ILE A 419 -19.22 53.81 2.09
CA ILE A 419 -20.25 53.08 2.83
C ILE A 419 -20.26 53.54 4.29
N ASP A 420 -19.09 53.64 4.93
CA ASP A 420 -18.98 54.11 6.32
C ASP A 420 -19.55 55.54 6.49
N ILE A 421 -19.26 56.44 5.55
CA ILE A 421 -19.80 57.82 5.54
C ILE A 421 -21.31 57.84 5.32
N ALA A 422 -21.83 57.06 4.38
CA ALA A 422 -23.27 56.96 4.13
C ALA A 422 -24.01 56.42 5.37
N MET A 423 -23.44 55.41 6.03
CA MET A 423 -24.02 54.82 7.22
C MET A 423 -23.92 55.75 8.43
N ARG A 424 -22.85 56.57 8.50
CA ARG A 424 -22.70 57.62 9.50
C ARG A 424 -23.75 58.72 9.32
N GLU A 425 -24.03 59.14 8.08
CA GLU A 425 -25.13 60.06 7.78
C GLU A 425 -26.49 59.48 8.20
N LEU A 426 -26.73 58.19 7.94
CA LEU A 426 -27.99 57.51 8.22
C LEU A 426 -28.22 57.29 9.73
N LEU A 427 -27.19 56.86 10.46
CA LEU A 427 -27.31 56.50 11.88
C LEU A 427 -27.16 57.70 12.83
N LEU A 428 -26.26 58.65 12.55
CA LEU A 428 -26.03 59.81 13.42
C LEU A 428 -26.88 61.02 13.04
N GLY A 429 -27.34 61.09 11.78
CA GLY A 429 -28.11 62.19 11.22
C GLY A 429 -27.26 63.41 10.85
N ARG A 430 -27.84 64.28 10.01
CA ARG A 430 -27.20 65.55 9.61
C ARG A 430 -27.33 66.63 10.68
N LYS A 431 -26.32 67.51 10.74
CA LYS A 431 -26.42 68.81 11.40
C LYS A 431 -27.40 69.66 10.59
N THR A 432 -28.48 70.06 11.23
CA THR A 432 -29.44 71.07 10.72
C THR A 432 -28.88 72.45 10.92
#